data_AF-A0A7Z7FQ96-F1
#
_entry.id   AF-A0A7Z7FQ96-F1
#
_cell.length_a   1.000
_cell.length_b   1.000
_cell.length_c   1.000
_cell.angle_alpha   90.00
_cell.angle_beta   90.00
_cell.angle_gamma   90.00
#
_symmetry.space_group_name_H-M   'P 1'
#
loop_
_entity.id
_entity.type
_entity.pdbx_description
1 polymer ?
#
loop_
_entity_poly.entity_id
_entity_poly.type
_entity_poly.pdbx_seq_one_letter_code
_entity_poly.pdbx_strand_id
1 'polypeptide(L)'
;MPGRAEGGKPRPSRPTGPATVSTESNPMRLKSEIFVSALIRRVFAAGGFAAVEKKGAEAAGAIFVRQRLRDGRENLYGPAPQSFADDEDIMRAERRFETRLADVEGEESAALLERERRFDSDLWVVEIETDEIGTLLTLVDQPQA
;
A
#
# COMPACT_ATOMS: atom_id res chain seq x y z
N MET A 1 24.63 -78.78 -2.83
CA MET A 1 24.66 -77.74 -1.77
C MET A 1 23.62 -76.68 -2.11
N PRO A 2 22.56 -76.51 -1.31
CA PRO A 2 21.47 -75.57 -1.58
C PRO A 2 21.74 -74.20 -0.95
N GLY A 3 21.45 -73.12 -1.68
CA GLY A 3 21.46 -71.75 -1.17
C GLY A 3 20.10 -71.10 -1.42
N ARG A 4 19.35 -70.95 -0.33
CA ARG A 4 18.01 -70.34 -0.21
C ARG A 4 18.01 -68.81 -0.43
N ALA A 5 16.77 -68.33 -0.59
CA ALA A 5 16.20 -67.02 -0.25
C ALA A 5 15.95 -66.12 -1.46
N GLU A 6 14.73 -66.08 -2.02
CA GLU A 6 13.53 -65.39 -1.50
C GLU A 6 13.82 -63.93 -1.11
N GLY A 7 13.32 -63.02 -1.93
CA GLY A 7 13.49 -61.59 -1.73
C GLY A 7 12.71 -60.77 -2.76
N GLY A 8 11.39 -60.95 -2.78
CA GLY A 8 10.50 -60.02 -3.47
C GLY A 8 10.63 -58.63 -2.84
N LYS A 9 10.85 -57.60 -3.68
CA LYS A 9 10.56 -56.21 -3.32
C LYS A 9 9.73 -55.54 -4.42
N PRO A 10 8.75 -54.72 -4.03
CA PRO A 10 7.63 -54.31 -4.86
C PRO A 10 8.02 -53.20 -5.84
N ARG A 11 7.29 -53.15 -6.97
CA ARG A 11 7.26 -52.03 -7.90
C ARG A 11 6.74 -50.79 -7.16
N PRO A 12 7.43 -49.64 -7.16
CA PRO A 12 6.80 -48.40 -6.76
C PRO A 12 5.95 -47.87 -7.93
N SER A 13 4.66 -47.77 -7.63
CA SER A 13 3.58 -47.19 -8.40
C SER A 13 3.88 -45.76 -8.84
N ARG A 14 3.41 -45.44 -10.05
CA ARG A 14 3.28 -44.08 -10.56
C ARG A 14 2.34 -43.27 -9.66
N PRO A 15 2.72 -42.07 -9.17
CA PRO A 15 1.76 -41.03 -8.88
C PRO A 15 1.61 -40.16 -10.13
N THR A 16 0.47 -40.35 -10.79
CA THR A 16 -0.15 -39.34 -11.64
C THR A 16 -0.53 -38.18 -10.73
N GLY A 17 0.10 -37.02 -10.90
CA GLY A 17 -0.34 -35.77 -10.32
C GLY A 17 0.17 -34.65 -11.21
N PRO A 18 -0.68 -33.72 -11.67
CA PRO A 18 -0.16 -32.52 -12.32
C PRO A 18 0.73 -31.82 -11.29
N ALA A 19 1.91 -31.39 -11.72
CA ALA A 19 2.70 -30.43 -10.98
C ALA A 19 1.74 -29.28 -10.63
N THR A 20 1.39 -29.16 -9.35
CA THR A 20 0.76 -27.96 -8.82
C THR A 20 1.68 -26.84 -9.25
N VAL A 21 1.22 -26.07 -10.23
CA VAL A 21 1.75 -24.73 -10.46
C VAL A 21 1.62 -24.07 -9.10
N SER A 22 2.74 -23.89 -8.41
CA SER A 22 2.82 -22.90 -7.37
C SER A 22 2.53 -21.60 -8.10
N THR A 23 1.25 -21.21 -8.12
CA THR A 23 0.90 -19.81 -8.31
C THR A 23 1.57 -19.13 -7.14
N GLU A 24 2.82 -18.74 -7.36
CA GLU A 24 3.42 -17.64 -6.65
C GLU A 24 2.54 -16.46 -7.04
N SER A 25 1.45 -16.32 -6.28
CA SER A 25 0.67 -15.10 -6.17
C SER A 25 1.66 -14.11 -5.61
N ASN A 26 2.55 -13.58 -6.46
CA ASN A 26 3.30 -12.39 -6.16
C ASN A 26 2.21 -11.39 -5.79
N PRO A 27 2.06 -11.00 -4.51
CA PRO A 27 1.06 -10.01 -4.16
C PRO A 27 1.47 -8.79 -4.97
N MET A 28 0.73 -8.50 -6.04
CA MET A 28 1.05 -7.41 -6.94
C MET A 28 0.83 -6.14 -6.14
N ARG A 29 1.84 -5.73 -5.37
CA ARG A 29 1.81 -4.47 -4.64
C ARG A 29 1.57 -3.39 -5.68
N LEU A 30 0.43 -2.73 -5.54
CA LEU A 30 0.05 -1.69 -6.46
C LEU A 30 1.17 -0.64 -6.47
N LYS A 31 1.73 -0.40 -7.66
CA LYS A 31 2.77 0.62 -7.86
C LYS A 31 2.28 1.96 -7.31
N SER A 32 3.17 2.71 -6.69
CA SER A 32 2.84 4.01 -6.09
C SER A 32 2.19 4.95 -7.10
N GLU A 33 2.66 4.96 -8.35
CA GLU A 33 2.06 5.75 -9.43
C GLU A 33 0.60 5.36 -9.73
N ILE A 34 0.28 4.06 -9.74
CA ILE A 34 -1.07 3.59 -10.03
C ILE A 34 -2.01 3.95 -8.88
N PHE A 35 -1.54 3.84 -7.63
CA PHE A 35 -2.29 4.29 -6.46
C PHE A 35 -2.59 5.79 -6.53
N VAL A 36 -1.57 6.62 -6.78
CA VAL A 36 -1.74 8.09 -6.90
C VAL A 36 -2.71 8.43 -8.03
N SER A 37 -2.59 7.79 -9.18
CA SER A 37 -3.50 8.00 -10.31
C SER A 37 -4.94 7.59 -9.98
N ALA A 38 -5.14 6.51 -9.21
CA ALA A 38 -6.45 6.08 -8.77
C ALA A 38 -7.04 7.05 -7.74
N LEU A 39 -6.24 7.49 -6.76
CA LEU A 39 -6.63 8.47 -5.75
C LEU A 39 -7.11 9.77 -6.40
N ILE A 40 -6.33 10.31 -7.33
CA ILE A 40 -6.68 11.52 -8.08
C ILE A 40 -8.04 11.37 -8.76
N ARG A 41 -8.28 10.25 -9.46
CA ARG A 41 -9.56 9.97 -10.11
C ARG A 41 -10.71 9.90 -9.11
N ARG A 42 -10.51 9.28 -7.94
CA ARG A 42 -11.54 9.19 -6.89
C ARG A 42 -11.88 10.55 -6.30
N VAL A 43 -10.88 11.40 -6.07
CA VAL A 43 -11.07 12.77 -5.58
C VAL A 43 -11.86 13.59 -6.60
N PHE A 44 -11.49 13.54 -7.88
CA PHE A 44 -12.23 14.23 -8.93
C PHE A 44 -13.67 13.71 -9.08
N ALA A 45 -13.89 12.39 -8.93
CA ALA A 45 -15.22 11.81 -8.95
C ALA A 45 -16.09 12.26 -7.76
N ALA A 46 -15.47 12.55 -6.61
CA ALA A 46 -16.13 13.15 -5.45
C ALA A 46 -16.34 14.68 -5.59
N GLY A 47 -15.92 15.29 -6.70
CA GLY A 47 -16.02 16.73 -6.93
C GLY A 47 -14.95 17.56 -6.22
N GLY A 48 -13.91 16.91 -5.68
CA GLY A 48 -12.73 17.57 -5.13
C GLY A 48 -11.67 17.86 -6.19
N PHE A 49 -10.56 18.43 -5.74
CA PHE A 49 -9.38 18.68 -6.57
C PHE A 49 -8.20 17.83 -6.11
N ALA A 50 -7.36 17.35 -7.02
CA ALA A 50 -6.14 16.63 -6.66
C ALA A 50 -5.00 16.94 -7.62
N ALA A 51 -3.79 17.12 -7.07
CA ALA A 51 -2.57 17.42 -7.81
C ALA A 51 -1.37 16.69 -7.22
N VAL A 52 -0.45 16.23 -8.07
CA VAL A 52 0.84 15.69 -7.63
C VAL A 52 1.82 16.85 -7.47
N GLU A 53 2.14 17.22 -6.22
CA GLU A 53 3.15 18.23 -5.93
C GLU A 53 4.56 17.68 -6.22
N LYS A 54 4.79 16.42 -5.87
CA LYS A 54 6.07 15.75 -6.11
C LYS A 54 5.88 14.30 -6.57
N LYS A 55 6.54 13.96 -7.67
CA LYS A 55 6.66 12.58 -8.15
C LYS A 55 7.88 11.90 -7.49
N GLY A 56 7.64 10.76 -6.83
CA GLY A 56 8.67 9.93 -6.23
C GLY A 56 8.91 8.64 -7.03
N ALA A 57 9.45 7.60 -6.38
CA ALA A 57 9.69 6.31 -7.00
C ALA A 57 8.38 5.60 -7.38
N GLU A 58 8.28 5.17 -8.64
CA GLU A 58 7.03 4.65 -9.22
C GLU A 58 6.60 3.29 -8.65
N ALA A 59 7.55 2.46 -8.25
CA ALA A 59 7.28 1.10 -7.77
C ALA A 59 6.98 1.04 -6.26
N ALA A 60 7.76 1.74 -5.43
CA ALA A 60 7.74 1.60 -3.98
C ALA A 60 7.95 2.91 -3.21
N GLY A 61 7.79 4.08 -3.85
CA GLY A 61 7.94 5.36 -3.16
C GLY A 61 6.90 5.53 -2.05
N ALA A 62 7.32 6.14 -0.94
CA ALA A 62 6.43 6.57 0.14
C ALA A 62 5.43 7.58 -0.42
N ILE A 63 4.15 7.48 -0.05
CA ILE A 63 3.11 8.37 -0.55
C ILE A 63 2.62 9.23 0.61
N PHE A 64 2.80 10.53 0.49
CA PHE A 64 2.23 11.52 1.38
C PHE A 64 1.06 12.20 0.70
N VAL A 65 -0.04 12.35 1.44
CA VAL A 65 -1.25 13.00 0.94
C VAL A 65 -1.54 14.19 1.84
N ARG A 66 -1.55 15.40 1.26
CA ARG A 66 -1.92 16.64 1.92
C ARG A 66 -3.35 16.97 1.57
N GLN A 67 -4.26 16.90 2.54
CA GLN A 67 -5.65 17.32 2.37
C GLN A 67 -5.81 18.77 2.81
N ARG A 68 -6.30 19.60 1.91
CA ARG A 68 -6.70 20.97 2.20
C ARG A 68 -8.21 21.03 2.45
N LEU A 69 -8.59 21.48 3.64
CA LEU A 69 -9.99 21.68 4.03
C LEU A 69 -10.45 23.07 3.59
N ARG A 70 -11.78 23.23 3.42
CA ARG A 70 -12.40 24.52 3.04
C ARG A 70 -12.18 25.62 4.08
N ASP A 71 -11.92 25.23 5.33
CA ASP A 71 -11.64 26.11 6.46
C ASP A 71 -10.23 26.73 6.39
N GLY A 72 -9.40 26.30 5.43
CA GLY A 72 -8.00 26.75 5.28
C GLY A 72 -6.99 25.90 6.07
N ARG A 73 -7.47 24.97 6.89
CA ARG A 73 -6.67 23.97 7.61
C ARG A 73 -6.28 22.81 6.70
N GLU A 74 -5.20 22.15 7.06
CA GLU A 74 -4.63 21.04 6.30
C GLU A 74 -4.41 19.81 7.17
N ASN A 75 -4.63 18.64 6.58
CA ASN A 75 -4.26 17.35 7.16
C ASN A 75 -3.13 16.75 6.31
N LEU A 76 -2.18 16.11 6.95
CA LEU A 76 -1.10 15.39 6.30
C LEU A 76 -1.18 13.91 6.65
N TYR A 77 -1.27 13.09 5.62
CA TYR A 77 -1.30 11.63 5.72
C TYR A 77 0.00 11.05 5.20
N GLY A 78 0.55 10.08 5.93
CA GLY A 78 1.75 9.35 5.55
C GLY A 78 1.48 7.86 5.41
N PRO A 79 2.39 7.09 4.81
CA PRO A 79 2.25 5.64 4.75
C PRO A 79 2.39 5.05 6.16
N ALA A 80 1.45 4.18 6.55
CA ALA A 80 1.52 3.48 7.83
C ALA A 80 2.60 2.38 7.79
N PRO A 81 3.33 2.13 8.89
CA PRO A 81 4.29 1.05 8.99
C PRO A 81 3.66 -0.30 8.67
N GLN A 82 4.39 -1.16 7.96
CA GLN A 82 3.93 -2.51 7.59
C GLN A 82 3.64 -3.40 8.83
N SER A 83 4.11 -3.03 10.02
CA SER A 83 3.74 -3.68 11.29
C SER A 83 2.25 -3.58 11.62
N PHE A 84 1.55 -2.61 11.01
CA PHE A 84 0.10 -2.47 11.13
C PHE A 84 -0.65 -3.18 10.01
N ALA A 85 0.00 -3.86 9.06
CA ALA A 85 -0.69 -4.61 8.01
C ALA A 85 -0.96 -6.04 8.47
N ASP A 86 -2.24 -6.41 8.54
CA ASP A 86 -2.67 -7.80 8.80
C ASP A 86 -2.31 -8.70 7.61
N ASP A 87 -2.24 -10.02 7.82
CA ASP A 87 -1.95 -11.00 6.76
C ASP A 87 -2.89 -10.85 5.53
N GLU A 88 -4.16 -10.47 5.73
CA GLU A 88 -5.10 -10.18 4.62
C GLU A 88 -4.73 -8.92 3.82
N ASP A 89 -4.19 -7.88 4.44
CA ASP A 89 -3.76 -6.66 3.75
C ASP A 89 -2.45 -6.84 3.00
N ILE A 90 -1.59 -7.73 3.49
CA ILE A 90 -0.42 -8.18 2.74
C ILE A 90 -0.86 -8.99 1.51
N MET A 91 -1.91 -9.80 1.64
CA MET A 91 -2.49 -10.57 0.53
C MET A 91 -3.20 -9.66 -0.50
N ARG A 92 -3.93 -8.62 -0.06
CA ARG A 92 -4.58 -7.64 -0.94
C ARG A 92 -3.68 -6.49 -1.40
N ALA A 93 -2.48 -6.43 -0.84
CA ALA A 93 -1.50 -5.36 -1.04
C ALA A 93 -2.07 -3.95 -0.87
N GLU A 94 -2.98 -3.79 0.08
CA GLU A 94 -3.61 -2.52 0.39
C GLU A 94 -2.62 -1.63 1.16
N ARG A 95 -2.42 -0.41 0.66
CA ARG A 95 -1.56 0.58 1.32
C ARG A 95 -2.40 1.31 2.35
N ARG A 96 -2.01 1.18 3.61
CA ARG A 96 -2.63 1.90 4.72
C ARG A 96 -1.90 3.21 5.00
N PHE A 97 -2.67 4.20 5.43
CA PHE A 97 -2.18 5.53 5.73
C PHE A 97 -2.46 5.88 7.19
N GLU A 98 -1.61 6.69 7.79
CA GLU A 98 -1.84 7.26 9.11
C GLU A 98 -1.89 8.77 9.01
N THR A 99 -2.64 9.39 9.92
CA THR A 99 -2.69 10.84 10.05
C THR A 99 -1.42 11.30 10.76
N ARG A 100 -0.53 11.98 10.03
CA ARG A 100 0.70 12.56 10.61
C ARG A 100 0.44 13.91 11.25
N LEU A 101 -0.37 14.73 10.59
CA LEU A 101 -0.86 15.99 11.12
C LEU A 101 -2.35 16.07 10.78
N ALA A 102 -3.14 16.51 11.74
CA ALA A 102 -4.54 16.82 11.55
C ALA A 102 -4.75 18.28 11.94
N ASP A 103 -5.54 19.00 11.15
CA ASP A 103 -6.09 20.29 11.53
C ASP A 103 -5.03 21.38 11.72
N VAL A 104 -3.93 21.28 10.97
CA VAL A 104 -2.78 22.18 11.07
C VAL A 104 -2.81 23.27 10.01
N GLU A 105 -1.98 24.31 10.20
CA GLU A 105 -1.72 25.30 9.16
C GLU A 105 -0.83 24.72 8.06
N GLY A 106 -0.93 25.28 6.85
CA GLY A 106 -0.13 24.80 5.71
C GLY A 106 1.37 24.99 5.87
N GLU A 107 1.81 25.88 6.77
CA GLU A 107 3.23 26.02 7.10
C GLU A 107 3.77 24.81 7.86
N GLU A 108 2.99 24.27 8.81
CA GLU A 108 3.35 23.09 9.59
C GLU A 108 3.37 21.82 8.71
N SER A 109 2.37 21.70 7.82
CA SER A 109 2.30 20.58 6.86
C SER A 109 3.51 20.61 5.91
N ALA A 110 3.86 21.80 5.38
CA ALA A 110 5.01 22.01 4.51
C ALA A 110 6.34 21.76 5.23
N ALA A 111 6.47 22.19 6.49
CA ALA A 111 7.67 21.97 7.29
C ALA A 111 7.94 20.48 7.53
N LEU A 112 6.89 19.69 7.80
CA LEU A 112 7.03 18.23 7.95
C LEU A 112 7.39 17.58 6.61
N LEU A 113 6.71 17.96 5.52
CA LEU A 113 7.01 17.46 4.18
C LEU A 113 8.45 17.76 3.74
N GLU A 114 8.98 18.94 4.04
CA GLU A 114 10.37 19.30 3.74
C GLU A 114 11.37 18.43 4.53
N ARG A 115 11.05 18.11 5.78
CA ARG A 115 11.85 17.18 6.58
C ARG A 115 11.84 15.78 5.95
N GLU A 116 10.66 15.23 5.65
CA GLU A 116 10.55 13.92 5.01
C GLU A 116 11.24 13.90 3.65
N ARG A 117 11.15 14.98 2.87
CA ARG A 117 11.81 15.13 1.57
C ARG A 117 13.33 15.08 1.67
N ARG A 118 13.89 15.60 2.76
CA ARG A 118 15.33 15.54 3.04
C ARG A 118 15.78 14.13 3.43
N PHE A 119 14.92 13.36 4.10
CA PHE A 119 15.20 11.97 4.45
C PHE A 119 15.01 11.03 3.26
N ASP A 120 13.90 11.16 2.54
CA ASP A 120 13.48 10.32 1.43
C ASP A 120 13.16 11.18 0.21
N SER A 121 14.13 11.30 -0.69
CA SER A 121 13.94 12.07 -1.91
C SER A 121 13.01 11.38 -2.91
N ASP A 122 12.70 10.10 -2.71
CA ASP A 122 11.86 9.26 -3.57
C ASP A 122 10.40 9.18 -3.09
N LEU A 123 10.01 10.05 -2.15
CA LEU A 123 8.62 10.19 -1.73
C LEU A 123 7.75 10.91 -2.78
N TRP A 124 6.48 10.55 -2.80
CA TRP A 124 5.40 11.21 -3.51
C TRP A 124 4.68 12.18 -2.57
N VAL A 125 4.34 13.36 -3.08
CA VAL A 125 3.44 14.30 -2.40
C VAL A 125 2.26 14.55 -3.31
N VAL A 126 1.06 14.27 -2.80
CA VAL A 126 -0.20 14.51 -3.49
C VAL A 126 -1.01 15.49 -2.65
N GLU A 127 -1.33 16.64 -3.22
CA GLU A 127 -2.28 17.57 -2.63
C GLU A 127 -3.69 17.19 -3.10
N ILE A 128 -4.64 17.20 -2.17
CA ILE A 128 -6.06 17.01 -2.43
C ILE A 128 -6.88 18.08 -1.71
N GLU A 129 -7.93 18.57 -2.34
CA GLU A 129 -8.92 19.44 -1.73
C GLU A 129 -10.23 18.66 -1.69
N THR A 130 -10.60 18.19 -0.51
CA THR A 130 -11.80 17.39 -0.27
C THR A 130 -12.22 17.52 1.19
N ASP A 131 -13.50 17.35 1.46
CA ASP A 131 -14.02 17.26 2.83
C ASP A 131 -13.94 15.81 3.34
N GLU A 132 -14.24 14.84 2.46
CA GLU A 132 -14.29 13.42 2.79
C GLU A 132 -13.01 12.70 2.40
N ILE A 133 -12.19 12.33 3.40
CA ILE A 133 -10.94 11.56 3.19
C ILE A 133 -11.09 10.06 3.44
N GLY A 134 -11.97 9.65 4.35
CA GLY A 134 -12.11 8.26 4.79
C GLY A 134 -12.55 7.30 3.68
N THR A 135 -13.27 7.79 2.68
CA THR A 135 -13.66 7.00 1.49
C THR A 135 -12.51 6.91 0.48
N LEU A 136 -11.55 7.84 0.52
CA LEU A 136 -10.46 7.96 -0.46
C LEU A 136 -9.19 7.22 -0.01
N LEU A 137 -8.88 7.26 1.29
CA LEU A 137 -7.72 6.63 1.90
C LEU A 137 -8.14 5.69 3.03
N THR A 138 -7.49 4.52 3.09
CA THR A 138 -7.63 3.59 4.21
C THR A 138 -6.73 4.07 5.35
N LEU A 139 -7.33 4.75 6.33
CA LEU A 139 -6.62 5.28 7.50
C LEU A 139 -6.62 4.27 8.66
N VAL A 140 -5.45 4.00 9.26
CA VAL A 140 -5.33 3.08 10.43
C VAL A 140 -5.63 3.74 11.78
N ASP A 141 -5.58 5.06 11.82
CA ASP A 141 -5.77 5.85 13.05
C ASP A 141 -7.24 6.29 13.26
N GLN A 142 -8.10 6.11 12.25
CA GLN A 142 -9.53 6.35 12.42
C GLN A 142 -10.13 5.16 13.18
N PRO A 143 -10.77 5.35 14.34
CA PRO A 143 -11.58 4.30 14.92
C PRO A 143 -12.65 3.92 13.88
N GLN A 144 -12.66 2.64 13.50
CA GLN A 144 -13.75 2.06 12.70
C GLN A 144 -15.05 2.33 13.47
N ALA A 145 -15.84 3.28 12.98
CA ALA A 145 -17.14 3.61 13.57
C ALA A 145 -18.18 2.56 13.19
#